data_AF-A0A6J8F4U5-F1
#
_entry.id   AF-A0A6J8F4U5-F1
#
_cell.length_a   1.000
_cell.length_b   1.000
_cell.length_c   1.000
_cell.angle_alpha   90.00
_cell.angle_beta   90.00
_cell.angle_gamma   90.00
#
_symmetry.space_group_name_H-M   'P 1'
#
loop_
_entity.id
_entity.type
_entity.pdbx_description
1 polymer ?
#
loop_
_entity_poly.entity_id
_entity_poly.type
_entity_poly.pdbx_seq_one_letter_code
_entity_poly.pdbx_strand_id
1 'polypeptide(L)'
;MFECPDFFTLKQGGEHYLKVSTMPSHRDYIIYGSYQLNNTSKQYVFVEDPTRSFTFIDYGPFYASKTFYDPILNRRTIWGWTNDELSNEQIIANGWSGVQNMLRTMVYDHTEKKIKTQPVPETRGLRLDKLVDLRDVAVTATPTEIIASNTNNTLYHEIVARFTLADPTTFAAATTYLSDSDVPEVGVMIRANANLSQYTTVSVRMPGGGPGALRSTEQTETYPPIKIFAGSSADNCSAECNKMRLCESYTFWGETNTCKLYWKTNPMRSKDDATSGTVREPLLYLGRTQSGTIGSTAPLHGRAPFATATPNGFELHIFVDDSVLEIFKDEGLETLTGRLYIDNGADTTGIAV
;
A
#
# COMPACT_ATOMS: atom_id res chain seq x y z
N MET A 1 12.70 18.51 -2.92
CA MET A 1 12.61 18.57 -4.39
C MET A 1 11.35 17.83 -4.81
N PHE A 2 10.59 18.37 -5.76
CA PHE A 2 9.56 17.60 -6.47
C PHE A 2 10.19 17.07 -7.75
N GLU A 3 10.19 15.76 -7.90
CA GLU A 3 10.77 15.07 -9.05
C GLU A 3 9.68 14.51 -9.95
N CYS A 4 10.07 14.26 -11.21
CA CYS A 4 9.25 13.61 -12.22
C CYS A 4 7.78 14.07 -12.22
N PRO A 5 7.50 15.38 -12.25
CA PRO A 5 6.14 15.87 -12.19
C PRO A 5 5.35 15.35 -13.40
N ASP A 6 4.06 15.18 -13.19
CA ASP A 6 3.11 14.89 -14.26
C ASP A 6 1.80 15.64 -13.97
N PHE A 7 1.16 16.14 -15.02
CA PHE A 7 0.00 17.00 -14.92
C PHE A 7 -1.02 16.62 -15.98
N PHE A 8 -2.18 16.14 -15.54
CA PHE A 8 -3.12 15.49 -16.44
C PHE A 8 -4.57 15.60 -16.01
N THR A 9 -5.45 15.20 -16.91
CA THR A 9 -6.87 14.96 -16.67
C THR A 9 -7.20 13.50 -17.03
N LEU A 10 -8.24 12.94 -16.40
CA LEU A 10 -8.76 11.60 -16.74
C LEU A 10 -9.90 11.66 -17.75
N LYS A 11 -10.56 12.82 -17.88
CA LYS A 11 -11.59 13.09 -18.87
C LYS A 11 -11.46 14.52 -19.39
N GLN A 12 -11.85 14.74 -20.65
CA GLN A 12 -11.88 16.08 -21.23
C GLN A 12 -12.83 16.98 -20.42
N GLY A 13 -12.40 18.19 -20.09
CA GLY A 13 -13.16 19.13 -19.24
C GLY A 13 -13.33 18.68 -17.79
N GLY A 14 -12.62 17.64 -17.35
CA GLY A 14 -12.65 17.14 -15.98
C GLY A 14 -11.78 17.95 -15.02
N GLU A 15 -11.68 17.43 -13.79
CA GLU A 15 -10.70 17.91 -12.81
C GLU A 15 -9.27 17.61 -13.27
N HIS A 16 -8.33 18.31 -12.65
CA HIS A 16 -6.91 18.18 -12.94
C HIS A 16 -6.21 17.47 -11.78
N TYR A 17 -5.18 16.72 -12.12
CA TYR A 17 -4.36 16.00 -11.15
C TYR A 17 -2.91 16.41 -11.34
N LEU A 18 -2.25 16.73 -10.24
CA LEU A 18 -0.81 16.93 -10.19
C LEU A 18 -0.19 15.72 -9.52
N LYS A 19 0.73 15.07 -10.21
CA LYS A 19 1.53 13.99 -9.67
C LYS A 19 2.96 14.48 -9.44
N VAL A 20 3.54 14.14 -8.30
CA VAL A 20 4.95 14.43 -7.99
C VAL A 20 5.60 13.26 -7.26
N SER A 21 6.91 13.09 -7.48
CA SER A 21 7.75 12.14 -6.76
C SER A 21 8.56 12.87 -5.69
N THR A 22 8.74 12.25 -4.52
CA THR A 22 9.63 12.81 -3.48
C THR A 22 10.64 11.79 -2.94
N MET A 23 11.93 12.15 -3.00
CA MET A 23 13.02 11.33 -2.46
C MET A 23 12.84 10.98 -0.98
N PRO A 24 12.42 11.89 -0.06
CA PRO A 24 12.33 11.52 1.35
C PRO A 24 11.36 10.36 1.64
N SER A 25 10.32 10.20 0.82
CA SER A 25 9.37 9.09 0.96
C SER A 25 9.66 7.92 0.01
N HIS A 26 10.37 8.16 -1.10
CA HIS A 26 10.44 7.27 -2.25
C HIS A 26 9.03 6.82 -2.71
N ARG A 27 8.08 7.77 -2.71
CA ARG A 27 6.69 7.57 -3.14
C ARG A 27 6.25 8.66 -4.11
N ASP A 28 5.22 8.30 -4.86
CA ASP A 28 4.57 9.18 -5.81
C ASP A 28 3.19 9.61 -5.32
N TYR A 29 3.02 10.92 -5.22
CA TYR A 29 1.83 11.58 -4.69
C TYR A 29 0.91 12.00 -5.83
N ILE A 30 -0.40 11.85 -5.64
CA ILE A 30 -1.46 12.48 -6.43
C ILE A 30 -2.09 13.58 -5.60
N ILE A 31 -2.11 14.78 -6.14
CA ILE A 31 -2.82 15.95 -5.63
C ILE A 31 -4.02 16.21 -6.54
N TYR A 32 -5.18 16.37 -5.91
CA TYR A 32 -6.46 16.60 -6.58
C TYR A 32 -6.74 18.10 -6.66
N GLY A 33 -7.27 18.59 -7.78
CA GLY A 33 -7.55 20.01 -7.88
C GLY A 33 -8.09 20.48 -9.22
N SER A 34 -7.92 21.78 -9.46
CA SER A 34 -8.38 22.47 -10.65
C SER A 34 -7.27 23.29 -11.28
N TYR A 35 -7.35 23.53 -12.58
CA TYR A 35 -6.44 24.39 -13.31
C TYR A 35 -7.19 25.61 -13.83
N GLN A 36 -6.85 26.78 -13.31
CA GLN A 36 -7.63 27.98 -13.52
C GLN A 36 -6.76 29.22 -13.65
N LEU A 37 -7.26 30.23 -14.36
CA LEU A 37 -6.61 31.53 -14.47
C LEU A 37 -6.60 32.22 -13.10
N ASN A 38 -5.41 32.51 -12.57
CA ASN A 38 -5.27 33.39 -11.43
C ASN A 38 -5.43 34.84 -11.88
N ASN A 39 -6.45 35.53 -11.34
CA ASN A 39 -6.78 36.89 -11.75
C ASN A 39 -5.72 37.94 -11.39
N THR A 40 -4.86 37.66 -10.41
CA THR A 40 -3.80 38.57 -9.95
C THR A 40 -2.53 38.38 -10.77
N SER A 41 -2.02 37.15 -10.86
CA SER A 41 -0.79 36.87 -11.61
C SER A 41 -1.01 36.81 -13.13
N LYS A 42 -2.27 36.75 -13.58
CA LYS A 42 -2.66 36.53 -14.99
C LYS A 42 -2.04 35.25 -15.60
N GLN A 43 -1.74 34.27 -14.75
CA GLN A 43 -1.23 32.96 -15.15
C GLN A 43 -2.20 31.87 -14.75
N TYR A 44 -2.25 30.79 -15.53
CA TYR A 44 -2.98 29.60 -15.10
C TYR A 44 -2.19 28.88 -14.01
N VAL A 45 -2.87 28.53 -12.94
CA VAL A 45 -2.29 27.87 -11.77
C VAL A 45 -3.11 26.63 -11.42
N PHE A 46 -2.43 25.62 -10.89
CA PHE A 46 -3.10 24.51 -10.23
C PHE A 46 -3.51 24.94 -8.81
N VAL A 47 -4.76 24.70 -8.46
CA VAL A 47 -5.32 24.95 -7.14
C VAL A 47 -5.77 23.61 -6.57
N GLU A 48 -5.08 23.17 -5.51
CA GLU A 48 -5.43 21.96 -4.77
C GLU A 48 -6.85 22.08 -4.19
N ASP A 49 -7.58 20.97 -4.21
CA ASP A 49 -8.87 20.85 -3.55
C ASP A 49 -8.67 20.71 -2.03
N PRO A 50 -9.04 21.71 -1.22
CA PRO A 50 -8.80 21.69 0.22
C PRO A 50 -9.65 20.65 0.96
N THR A 51 -10.64 20.04 0.30
CA THR A 51 -11.53 19.04 0.88
C THR A 51 -11.04 17.60 0.70
N ARG A 52 -9.98 17.40 -0.10
CA ARG A 52 -9.40 16.07 -0.38
C ARG A 52 -7.92 16.06 -0.04
N SER A 53 -7.51 15.09 0.77
CA SER A 53 -6.08 14.85 0.99
C SER A 53 -5.43 14.27 -0.26
N PHE A 54 -4.15 14.61 -0.51
CA PHE A 54 -3.32 13.87 -1.45
C PHE A 54 -3.23 12.37 -1.08
N THR A 55 -2.96 11.54 -2.08
CA THR A 55 -2.81 10.08 -1.93
C THR A 55 -1.52 9.61 -2.58
N PHE A 56 -1.07 8.39 -2.25
CA PHE A 56 -0.09 7.70 -3.05
C PHE A 56 -0.76 7.03 -4.24
N ILE A 57 0.02 6.82 -5.30
CA ILE A 57 -0.36 5.86 -6.34
C ILE A 57 -0.27 4.44 -5.77
N ASP A 58 0.81 4.17 -5.03
CA ASP A 58 1.19 2.85 -4.50
C ASP A 58 1.92 3.03 -3.16
N TYR A 59 1.65 2.17 -2.19
CA TYR A 59 2.27 2.21 -0.85
C TYR A 59 3.70 1.66 -0.82
N GLY A 60 4.12 1.00 -1.89
CA GLY A 60 5.43 0.44 -2.15
C GLY A 60 6.36 1.42 -2.86
N PRO A 61 7.62 1.02 -3.15
CA PRO A 61 8.62 1.86 -3.80
C PRO A 61 8.37 2.10 -5.30
N PHE A 62 7.12 2.39 -5.67
CA PHE A 62 6.72 2.84 -7.00
C PHE A 62 7.08 4.33 -7.15
N TYR A 63 8.12 4.60 -7.93
CA TYR A 63 8.74 5.92 -8.04
C TYR A 63 8.86 6.40 -9.48
N ALA A 64 9.11 7.71 -9.64
CA ALA A 64 9.35 8.36 -10.92
C ALA A 64 8.29 8.07 -12.00
N SER A 65 7.06 7.77 -11.57
CA SER A 65 5.98 7.36 -12.47
C SER A 65 5.55 8.45 -13.44
N LYS A 66 5.03 8.02 -14.58
CA LYS A 66 4.58 8.91 -15.63
C LYS A 66 3.37 8.33 -16.34
N THR A 67 2.44 9.20 -16.68
CA THR A 67 1.23 8.84 -17.39
C THR A 67 1.32 9.19 -18.86
N PHE A 68 0.56 8.48 -19.67
CA PHE A 68 0.25 8.88 -21.05
C PHE A 68 -1.22 8.60 -21.33
N TYR A 69 -1.77 9.31 -22.31
CA TYR A 69 -3.11 9.05 -22.82
C TYR A 69 -3.00 8.21 -24.08
N ASP A 70 -3.69 7.07 -24.09
CA ASP A 70 -3.84 6.22 -25.25
C ASP A 70 -5.08 6.67 -26.05
N PRO A 71 -4.91 7.28 -27.23
CA PRO A 71 -6.04 7.75 -28.04
C PRO A 71 -6.78 6.63 -28.77
N ILE A 72 -6.18 5.45 -28.91
CA ILE A 72 -6.79 4.29 -29.58
C ILE A 72 -7.76 3.62 -28.61
N LEU A 73 -7.32 3.43 -27.37
CA LEU A 73 -8.12 2.77 -26.32
C LEU A 73 -8.88 3.75 -25.42
N ASN A 74 -8.73 5.07 -25.64
CA ASN A 74 -9.39 6.14 -24.89
C ASN A 74 -9.23 5.97 -23.36
N ARG A 75 -7.99 5.77 -22.92
CA ARG A 75 -7.66 5.57 -21.50
C ARG A 75 -6.36 6.26 -21.12
N ARG A 76 -6.24 6.62 -19.84
CA ARG A 76 -4.95 7.03 -19.27
C ARG A 76 -4.28 5.83 -18.64
N THR A 77 -2.99 5.70 -18.93
CA THR A 77 -2.13 4.64 -18.42
C THR A 77 -0.95 5.24 -17.68
N ILE A 78 -0.47 4.55 -16.65
CA ILE A 78 0.69 4.92 -15.85
C ILE A 78 1.69 3.76 -15.81
N TRP A 79 2.97 4.09 -15.83
CA TRP A 79 4.07 3.20 -15.44
C TRP A 79 4.88 3.85 -14.33
N GLY A 80 5.61 3.04 -13.57
CA GLY A 80 6.52 3.48 -12.53
C GLY A 80 7.74 2.57 -12.49
N TRP A 81 8.77 3.06 -11.80
CA TRP A 81 10.01 2.34 -11.56
C TRP A 81 10.03 1.87 -10.10
N THR A 82 10.40 0.62 -9.89
CA THR A 82 10.69 0.07 -8.57
C THR A 82 12.18 -0.21 -8.44
N ASN A 83 12.81 0.39 -7.44
CA ASN A 83 14.22 0.15 -7.16
C ASN A 83 14.47 -1.26 -6.60
N ASP A 84 15.74 -1.64 -6.58
CA ASP A 84 16.17 -2.87 -5.92
C ASP A 84 16.32 -2.70 -4.41
N GLU A 85 16.19 -3.79 -3.66
CA GLU A 85 16.33 -3.79 -2.19
C GLU A 85 17.51 -4.65 -1.72
N LEU A 86 18.39 -5.04 -2.66
CA LEU A 86 19.62 -5.75 -2.41
C LEU A 86 20.77 -4.79 -2.06
N SER A 87 21.84 -5.33 -1.45
CA SER A 87 23.09 -4.61 -1.23
C SER A 87 23.78 -4.28 -2.55
N ASN A 88 24.72 -3.33 -2.54
CA ASN A 88 25.49 -2.99 -3.73
C ASN A 88 26.29 -4.18 -4.27
N GLU A 89 26.85 -5.02 -3.39
CA GLU A 89 27.59 -6.23 -3.76
C GLU A 89 26.66 -7.24 -4.45
N GLN A 90 25.46 -7.45 -3.90
CA GLN A 90 24.44 -8.32 -4.49
C GLN A 90 23.96 -7.78 -5.84
N ILE A 91 23.73 -6.48 -5.97
CA ILE A 91 23.37 -5.82 -7.24
C ILE A 91 24.47 -6.01 -8.29
N ILE A 92 25.74 -5.79 -7.93
CA ILE A 92 26.88 -5.97 -8.83
C ILE A 92 26.99 -7.44 -9.26
N ALA A 93 26.79 -8.38 -8.34
CA ALA A 93 26.80 -9.81 -8.64
C ALA A 93 25.62 -10.22 -9.55
N ASN A 94 24.43 -9.65 -9.35
CA ASN A 94 23.27 -9.87 -10.22
C ASN A 94 23.45 -9.24 -11.61
N GLY A 95 24.24 -8.18 -11.73
CA GLY A 95 24.55 -7.51 -12.99
C GLY A 95 23.48 -6.54 -13.50
N TRP A 96 22.41 -6.32 -12.74
CA TRP A 96 21.34 -5.38 -13.05
C TRP A 96 20.62 -4.90 -11.76
N SER A 97 19.85 -3.81 -11.86
CA SER A 97 19.09 -3.27 -10.73
C SER A 97 17.88 -2.47 -11.20
N GLY A 98 16.75 -2.72 -10.55
CA GLY A 98 15.50 -2.00 -10.76
C GLY A 98 14.66 -2.52 -11.94
N VAL A 99 13.35 -2.39 -11.81
CA VAL A 99 12.36 -2.88 -12.79
C VAL A 99 11.33 -1.80 -13.10
N GLN A 100 10.74 -1.87 -14.29
CA GLN A 100 9.49 -1.15 -14.56
C GLN A 100 8.32 -2.00 -14.08
N ASN A 101 7.38 -1.35 -13.43
CA ASN A 101 6.12 -1.99 -13.04
C ASN A 101 5.23 -2.25 -14.24
N MET A 102 4.29 -3.17 -14.08
CA MET A 102 3.24 -3.41 -15.04
C MET A 102 2.52 -2.11 -15.38
N LEU A 103 2.15 -1.94 -16.65
CA LEU A 103 1.31 -0.82 -17.06
C LEU A 103 -0.02 -0.89 -16.32
N ARG A 104 -0.45 0.24 -15.75
CA ARG A 104 -1.73 0.35 -15.04
C ARG A 104 -2.66 1.35 -15.72
N THR A 105 -3.92 1.00 -15.87
CA THR A 105 -4.98 1.96 -16.18
C THR A 105 -5.23 2.88 -14.98
N MET A 106 -5.68 4.12 -15.24
CA MET A 106 -6.06 5.07 -14.19
C MET A 106 -7.52 5.46 -14.34
N VAL A 107 -8.30 5.33 -13.27
CA VAL A 107 -9.71 5.68 -13.24
C VAL A 107 -10.02 6.43 -11.95
N TYR A 108 -10.88 7.44 -12.01
CA TYR A 108 -11.39 8.10 -10.81
C TYR A 108 -12.57 7.31 -10.26
N ASP A 109 -12.44 6.84 -9.02
CA ASP A 109 -13.55 6.29 -8.27
C ASP A 109 -14.34 7.42 -7.61
N HIS A 110 -15.60 7.57 -8.01
CA HIS A 110 -16.47 8.64 -7.50
C HIS A 110 -17.06 8.33 -6.13
N THR A 111 -17.15 7.05 -5.75
CA THR A 111 -17.68 6.61 -4.46
C THR A 111 -16.61 6.80 -3.39
N GLU A 112 -15.43 6.24 -3.65
CA GLU A 112 -14.26 6.35 -2.78
C GLU A 112 -13.49 7.65 -3.01
N LYS A 113 -13.91 8.51 -3.95
CA LYS A 113 -13.29 9.82 -4.24
C LYS A 113 -11.77 9.77 -4.43
N LYS A 114 -11.23 8.74 -5.09
CA LYS A 114 -9.79 8.48 -5.25
C LYS A 114 -9.49 8.05 -6.68
N ILE A 115 -8.28 8.30 -7.19
CA ILE A 115 -7.80 7.55 -8.36
C ILE A 115 -7.47 6.11 -7.94
N LYS A 116 -8.04 5.14 -8.65
CA LYS A 116 -7.65 3.74 -8.61
C LYS A 116 -6.75 3.39 -9.79
N THR A 117 -5.82 2.47 -9.58
CA THR A 117 -4.93 1.98 -10.64
C THR A 117 -4.92 0.47 -10.70
N GLN A 118 -5.14 -0.10 -11.88
CA GLN A 118 -5.16 -1.57 -12.09
C GLN A 118 -4.30 -1.95 -13.28
N PRO A 119 -3.72 -3.16 -13.31
CA PRO A 119 -3.05 -3.69 -14.49
C PRO A 119 -3.90 -3.53 -15.75
N VAL A 120 -3.25 -3.21 -16.87
CA VAL A 120 -3.94 -3.12 -18.16
C VAL A 120 -4.55 -4.48 -18.53
N PRO A 121 -5.77 -4.54 -19.09
CA PRO A 121 -6.44 -5.79 -19.46
C PRO A 121 -5.63 -6.72 -20.37
N GLU A 122 -4.67 -6.18 -21.12
CA GLU A 122 -3.77 -6.91 -22.00
C GLU A 122 -2.89 -7.93 -21.25
N THR A 123 -2.64 -7.73 -19.95
CA THR A 123 -1.87 -8.67 -19.13
C THR A 123 -2.53 -10.04 -19.05
N ARG A 124 -3.84 -10.12 -19.27
CA ARG A 124 -4.57 -11.40 -19.37
C ARG A 124 -4.06 -12.29 -20.51
N GLY A 125 -3.44 -11.71 -21.54
CA GLY A 125 -2.83 -12.46 -22.63
C GLY A 125 -1.61 -13.28 -22.23
N LEU A 126 -1.04 -13.04 -21.05
CA LEU A 126 0.08 -13.80 -20.49
C LEU A 126 -0.38 -15.04 -19.69
N ARG A 127 -1.69 -15.17 -19.43
CA ARG A 127 -2.24 -16.31 -18.70
C ARG A 127 -2.11 -17.57 -19.55
N LEU A 128 -1.47 -18.59 -19.00
CA LEU A 128 -1.39 -19.92 -19.59
C LEU A 128 -2.48 -20.80 -18.96
N ASP A 129 -2.12 -21.54 -17.91
CA ASP A 129 -3.02 -22.47 -17.25
C ASP A 129 -3.69 -21.86 -16.02
N LYS A 130 -4.97 -22.20 -15.83
CA LYS A 130 -5.69 -21.91 -14.58
C LYS A 130 -5.39 -23.04 -13.59
N LEU A 131 -4.47 -22.79 -12.66
CA LEU A 131 -4.05 -23.79 -11.67
C LEU A 131 -5.17 -24.19 -10.72
N VAL A 132 -5.95 -23.22 -10.22
CA VAL A 132 -7.05 -23.46 -9.27
C VAL A 132 -8.26 -22.55 -9.53
N ASP A 133 -9.45 -23.04 -9.16
CA ASP A 133 -10.69 -22.27 -9.07
C ASP A 133 -11.52 -22.81 -7.91
N LEU A 134 -11.34 -22.22 -6.73
CA LEU A 134 -11.97 -22.67 -5.50
C LEU A 134 -12.93 -21.60 -4.96
N ARG A 135 -13.96 -22.06 -4.25
CA ARG A 135 -14.95 -21.22 -3.57
C ARG A 135 -15.23 -21.79 -2.20
N ASP A 136 -15.68 -20.93 -1.30
CA ASP A 136 -16.14 -21.31 0.04
C ASP A 136 -15.07 -22.06 0.85
N VAL A 137 -13.79 -21.75 0.62
CA VAL A 137 -12.67 -22.24 1.42
C VAL A 137 -12.68 -21.51 2.76
N ALA A 138 -12.77 -22.25 3.85
CA ALA A 138 -12.73 -21.69 5.20
C ALA A 138 -11.31 -21.17 5.51
N VAL A 139 -11.20 -19.89 5.80
CA VAL A 139 -9.96 -19.26 6.31
C VAL A 139 -10.01 -19.26 7.83
N THR A 140 -9.02 -19.88 8.47
CA THR A 140 -8.96 -20.03 9.94
C THR A 140 -7.57 -19.71 10.47
N ALA A 141 -7.37 -19.76 11.78
CA ALA A 141 -6.03 -19.61 12.38
C ALA A 141 -5.03 -20.69 11.95
N THR A 142 -5.52 -21.84 11.47
CA THR A 142 -4.69 -22.84 10.78
C THR A 142 -4.78 -22.58 9.28
N PRO A 143 -3.67 -22.22 8.61
CA PRO A 143 -3.70 -21.96 7.18
C PRO A 143 -4.12 -23.19 6.39
N THR A 144 -4.86 -22.97 5.32
CA THR A 144 -5.25 -24.03 4.38
C THR A 144 -4.36 -23.96 3.15
N GLU A 145 -3.66 -25.05 2.85
CA GLU A 145 -2.87 -25.15 1.62
C GLU A 145 -3.81 -25.24 0.41
N ILE A 146 -3.62 -24.31 -0.54
CA ILE A 146 -4.39 -24.23 -1.79
C ILE A 146 -3.63 -24.89 -2.92
N ILE A 147 -2.31 -24.63 -2.98
CA ILE A 147 -1.38 -25.20 -3.94
C ILE A 147 -0.15 -25.66 -3.17
N ALA A 148 0.15 -26.96 -3.23
CA ALA A 148 1.33 -27.56 -2.64
C ALA A 148 2.62 -27.02 -3.29
N SER A 149 3.67 -26.80 -2.49
CA SER A 149 5.00 -26.56 -3.05
C SER A 149 5.50 -27.81 -3.81
N ASN A 150 6.51 -27.67 -4.67
CA ASN A 150 7.10 -28.76 -5.45
C ASN A 150 6.20 -29.47 -6.48
N THR A 151 4.98 -28.99 -6.77
CA THR A 151 4.03 -29.69 -7.65
C THR A 151 4.02 -29.19 -9.11
N ASN A 152 5.20 -29.00 -9.74
CA ASN A 152 5.35 -28.42 -11.09
C ASN A 152 4.75 -27.00 -11.26
N ASN A 153 4.55 -26.28 -10.15
CA ASN A 153 4.02 -24.92 -10.22
C ASN A 153 5.09 -23.91 -10.67
N THR A 154 4.61 -22.85 -11.30
CA THR A 154 5.42 -21.74 -11.78
C THR A 154 5.81 -20.79 -10.64
N LEU A 155 6.88 -20.01 -10.81
CA LEU A 155 7.22 -18.89 -9.92
C LEU A 155 6.43 -17.61 -10.27
N TYR A 156 5.68 -17.67 -11.38
CA TYR A 156 4.97 -16.57 -11.99
C TYR A 156 3.46 -16.79 -11.81
N HIS A 157 2.84 -16.06 -10.90
CA HIS A 157 1.43 -16.24 -10.56
C HIS A 157 0.63 -14.96 -10.74
N GLU A 158 -0.60 -15.13 -11.22
CA GLU A 158 -1.66 -14.16 -11.03
C GLU A 158 -2.72 -14.79 -10.12
N ILE A 159 -2.94 -14.19 -8.95
CA ILE A 159 -3.84 -14.69 -7.91
C ILE A 159 -4.95 -13.66 -7.74
N VAL A 160 -6.20 -14.12 -7.83
CA VAL A 160 -7.38 -13.31 -7.49
C VAL A 160 -8.09 -13.99 -6.34
N ALA A 161 -7.99 -13.41 -5.15
CA ALA A 161 -8.58 -13.95 -3.93
C ALA A 161 -9.64 -12.98 -3.39
N ARG A 162 -10.84 -13.49 -3.12
CA ARG A 162 -11.96 -12.72 -2.57
C ARG A 162 -12.32 -13.26 -1.20
N PHE A 163 -12.35 -12.38 -0.21
CA PHE A 163 -12.59 -12.73 1.18
C PHE A 163 -13.91 -12.12 1.64
N THR A 164 -14.66 -12.89 2.43
CA THR A 164 -15.82 -12.40 3.18
C THR A 164 -15.60 -12.72 4.65
N LEU A 165 -15.76 -11.72 5.51
CA LEU A 165 -15.60 -11.90 6.94
C LEU A 165 -16.88 -12.50 7.53
N ALA A 166 -16.75 -13.64 8.19
CA ALA A 166 -17.85 -14.26 8.92
C ALA A 166 -18.32 -13.38 10.08
N ASP A 167 -17.36 -12.74 10.78
CA ASP A 167 -17.62 -11.74 11.80
C ASP A 167 -17.14 -10.35 11.32
N PRO A 168 -18.05 -9.41 11.01
CA PRO A 168 -17.71 -8.05 10.61
C PRO A 168 -16.89 -7.27 11.65
N THR A 169 -16.89 -7.71 12.91
CA THR A 169 -16.11 -7.07 14.00
C THR A 169 -14.65 -7.52 14.04
N THR A 170 -14.24 -8.45 13.17
CA THR A 170 -12.84 -8.94 13.07
C THR A 170 -11.85 -7.78 12.97
N PHE A 171 -12.15 -6.72 12.22
CA PHE A 171 -11.30 -5.53 12.10
C PHE A 171 -11.85 -4.32 12.88
N ALA A 172 -12.42 -4.55 14.07
CA ALA A 172 -13.00 -3.47 14.87
C ALA A 172 -11.93 -2.46 15.34
N ALA A 173 -12.21 -1.18 15.09
CA ALA A 173 -11.33 -0.06 15.44
C ALA A 173 -11.09 0.10 16.96
N ALA A 174 -12.06 -0.31 17.79
CA ALA A 174 -12.01 -0.17 19.24
C ALA A 174 -11.17 -1.24 19.95
N THR A 175 -10.76 -2.30 19.25
CA THR A 175 -10.02 -3.41 19.85
C THR A 175 -8.55 -3.07 20.01
N THR A 176 -7.98 -3.49 21.15
CA THR A 176 -6.55 -3.36 21.47
C THR A 176 -5.84 -4.69 21.25
N TYR A 177 -4.79 -4.68 20.43
CA TYR A 177 -3.92 -5.83 20.19
C TYR A 177 -2.56 -5.57 20.82
N LEU A 178 -2.25 -6.27 21.93
CA LEU A 178 -1.03 -6.03 22.72
C LEU A 178 0.19 -6.73 22.13
N SER A 179 -0.02 -7.88 21.46
CA SER A 179 1.02 -8.57 20.72
C SER A 179 0.70 -8.60 19.23
N ASP A 180 1.75 -8.74 18.41
CA ASP A 180 1.61 -8.83 16.95
C ASP A 180 0.77 -10.07 16.55
N SER A 181 0.92 -11.18 17.27
CA SER A 181 0.16 -12.42 17.06
C SER A 181 -1.33 -12.29 17.37
N ASP A 182 -1.75 -11.29 18.13
CA ASP A 182 -3.18 -11.05 18.41
C ASP A 182 -3.86 -10.23 17.30
N VAL A 183 -3.07 -9.65 16.40
CA VAL A 183 -3.58 -8.75 15.38
C VAL A 183 -4.30 -9.58 14.29
N PRO A 184 -5.57 -9.30 14.00
CA PRO A 184 -6.30 -9.98 12.93
C PRO A 184 -5.65 -9.68 11.59
N GLU A 185 -5.34 -10.73 10.84
CA GLU A 185 -4.74 -10.72 9.51
C GLU A 185 -5.47 -11.75 8.64
N VAL A 186 -5.98 -11.33 7.48
CA VAL A 186 -6.66 -12.21 6.52
C VAL A 186 -6.06 -11.96 5.14
N GLY A 187 -5.65 -13.01 4.43
CA GLY A 187 -4.99 -12.84 3.16
C GLY A 187 -4.52 -14.14 2.51
N VAL A 188 -3.43 -14.03 1.75
CA VAL A 188 -2.81 -15.14 1.04
C VAL A 188 -1.35 -15.25 1.48
N MET A 189 -0.92 -16.46 1.80
CA MET A 189 0.48 -16.83 1.93
C MET A 189 0.98 -17.28 0.56
N ILE A 190 1.96 -16.56 0.01
CA ILE A 190 2.57 -16.86 -1.28
C ILE A 190 4.03 -17.25 -1.10
N ARG A 191 4.58 -17.92 -2.11
CA ARG A 191 5.94 -18.45 -2.09
C ARG A 191 6.22 -19.27 -0.83
N ALA A 192 5.23 -20.07 -0.45
CA ALA A 192 5.23 -20.85 0.78
C ALA A 192 5.91 -22.21 0.55
N ASN A 193 6.55 -22.74 1.59
CA ASN A 193 7.07 -24.10 1.60
C ASN A 193 6.07 -25.11 2.19
N ALA A 194 6.28 -26.40 1.94
CA ALA A 194 5.33 -27.48 2.26
C ALA A 194 4.91 -27.55 3.75
N ASN A 195 5.74 -27.07 4.68
CA ASN A 195 5.43 -27.05 6.11
C ASN A 195 5.03 -25.66 6.63
N LEU A 196 4.89 -24.67 5.74
CA LEU A 196 4.57 -23.28 6.03
C LEU A 196 5.52 -22.63 7.07
N SER A 197 6.78 -23.08 7.14
CA SER A 197 7.82 -22.43 7.94
C SER A 197 8.47 -21.25 7.23
N GLN A 198 8.29 -21.15 5.91
CA GLN A 198 8.79 -20.07 5.07
C GLN A 198 7.68 -19.61 4.12
N TYR A 199 7.36 -18.32 4.14
CA TYR A 199 6.28 -17.73 3.32
C TYR A 199 6.34 -16.20 3.30
N THR A 200 5.65 -15.60 2.33
CA THR A 200 5.36 -14.17 2.27
C THR A 200 3.86 -13.96 2.40
N THR A 201 3.40 -13.03 3.23
CA THR A 201 1.95 -12.75 3.36
C THR A 201 1.56 -11.53 2.54
N VAL A 202 0.44 -11.63 1.83
CA VAL A 202 -0.27 -10.51 1.23
C VAL A 202 -1.67 -10.47 1.83
N SER A 203 -1.96 -9.47 2.65
CA SER A 203 -3.11 -9.51 3.55
C SER A 203 -3.74 -8.14 3.82
N VAL A 204 -4.94 -8.18 4.39
CA VAL A 204 -5.54 -7.05 5.11
C VAL A 204 -5.40 -7.33 6.61
N ARG A 205 -4.83 -6.38 7.34
CA ARG A 205 -4.44 -6.53 8.75
C ARG A 205 -4.80 -5.31 9.59
N MET A 206 -5.21 -5.46 10.85
CA MET A 206 -5.27 -4.29 11.76
C MET A 206 -3.86 -3.78 12.12
N PRO A 207 -3.69 -2.50 12.48
CA PRO A 207 -2.49 -2.06 13.19
C PRO A 207 -2.45 -2.63 14.62
N GLY A 208 -1.26 -2.94 15.11
CA GLY A 208 -1.04 -3.27 16.53
C GLY A 208 -1.39 -2.10 17.47
N GLY A 209 -1.53 -2.36 18.76
CA GLY A 209 -1.95 -1.38 19.75
C GLY A 209 -3.46 -1.20 19.84
N GLY A 210 -3.90 -0.11 20.49
CA GLY A 210 -5.31 0.17 20.76
C GLY A 210 -5.74 1.58 20.36
N PRO A 211 -7.03 1.93 20.53
CA PRO A 211 -7.59 3.22 20.13
C PRO A 211 -7.11 4.40 21.00
N GLY A 212 -6.60 4.12 22.20
CA GLY A 212 -6.04 5.14 23.08
C GLY A 212 -4.65 5.57 22.65
N ALA A 213 -4.42 6.88 22.58
CA ALA A 213 -3.07 7.40 22.35
C ALA A 213 -2.15 7.08 23.54
N LEU A 214 -0.91 6.74 23.23
CA LEU A 214 0.14 6.40 24.19
C LEU A 214 0.79 7.68 24.72
N ARG A 215 0.55 7.99 25.99
CA ARG A 215 1.20 9.12 26.68
C ARG A 215 2.67 8.84 26.90
N SER A 216 3.45 9.92 27.00
CA SER A 216 4.89 9.89 27.23
C SER A 216 5.67 9.10 26.16
N THR A 217 5.18 9.14 24.91
CA THR A 217 5.81 8.44 23.78
C THR A 217 5.92 9.34 22.55
N GLU A 218 7.07 9.25 21.88
CA GLU A 218 7.28 9.84 20.57
C GLU A 218 7.72 8.80 19.54
N GLN A 219 7.45 9.11 18.27
CA GLN A 219 7.90 8.33 17.13
C GLN A 219 9.29 8.76 16.68
N THR A 220 10.25 7.83 16.62
CA THR A 220 11.59 8.08 16.08
C THR A 220 11.51 8.12 14.56
N GLU A 221 11.79 9.28 13.95
CA GLU A 221 11.52 9.56 12.54
C GLU A 221 12.45 8.82 11.56
N THR A 222 12.28 7.50 11.44
CA THR A 222 12.83 6.69 10.35
C THR A 222 12.15 7.10 9.03
N TYR A 223 10.84 7.34 9.08
CA TYR A 223 10.05 7.93 8.01
C TYR A 223 9.67 9.36 8.37
N PRO A 224 9.85 10.33 7.46
CA PRO A 224 9.56 11.72 7.73
C PRO A 224 8.04 11.97 7.86
N PRO A 225 7.64 13.00 8.61
CA PRO A 225 6.24 13.39 8.71
C PRO A 225 5.72 13.91 7.36
N ILE A 226 4.47 13.58 7.04
CA ILE A 226 3.76 14.07 5.84
C ILE A 226 3.02 15.39 6.08
N LYS A 227 2.78 15.76 7.35
CA LYS A 227 2.22 17.05 7.74
C LYS A 227 2.72 17.42 9.14
N ILE A 228 3.14 18.67 9.30
CA ILE A 228 3.49 19.27 10.58
C ILE A 228 2.64 20.52 10.74
N PHE A 229 1.98 20.69 11.88
CA PHE A 229 1.14 21.86 12.14
C PHE A 229 1.05 22.13 13.65
N ALA A 230 0.68 23.37 14.00
CA ALA A 230 0.36 23.72 15.38
C ALA A 230 -0.99 23.08 15.76
N GLY A 231 -1.00 22.25 16.79
CA GLY A 231 -2.18 21.56 17.29
C GLY A 231 -2.39 21.77 18.78
N SER A 232 -3.62 21.56 19.24
CA SER A 232 -4.00 21.84 20.64
C SER A 232 -3.93 20.63 21.57
N SER A 233 -3.90 19.41 21.02
CA SER A 233 -3.94 18.16 21.78
C SER A 233 -3.63 16.95 20.89
N ALA A 234 -3.40 15.79 21.51
CA ALA A 234 -3.31 14.51 20.81
C ALA A 234 -4.61 14.16 20.07
N ASP A 235 -5.77 14.51 20.62
CA ASP A 235 -7.07 14.29 19.97
C ASP A 235 -7.21 15.15 18.70
N ASN A 236 -6.69 16.39 18.72
CA ASN A 236 -6.63 17.23 17.54
C ASN A 236 -5.71 16.64 16.46
N CYS A 237 -4.53 16.11 16.82
CA CYS A 237 -3.67 15.41 15.86
C CYS A 237 -4.37 14.17 15.29
N SER A 238 -5.03 13.39 16.14
CA SER A 238 -5.81 12.21 15.73
C SER A 238 -6.90 12.59 14.72
N ALA A 239 -7.69 13.63 15.01
CA ALA A 239 -8.77 14.08 14.13
C ALA A 239 -8.23 14.53 12.76
N GLU A 240 -7.09 15.22 12.72
CA GLU A 240 -6.45 15.62 11.46
C GLU A 240 -5.85 14.42 10.70
N CYS A 241 -5.28 13.46 11.41
CA CYS A 241 -4.77 12.21 10.83
C CYS A 241 -5.90 11.40 10.17
N ASN A 242 -7.04 11.26 10.85
CA ASN A 242 -8.19 10.52 10.31
C ASN A 242 -8.75 11.14 9.01
N LYS A 243 -8.64 12.46 8.83
CA LYS A 243 -9.03 13.15 7.58
C LYS A 243 -8.09 12.87 6.41
N MET A 244 -6.83 12.51 6.68
CA MET A 244 -5.82 12.28 5.66
C MET A 244 -5.69 10.80 5.34
N ARG A 245 -6.00 10.40 4.10
CA ARG A 245 -5.99 8.98 3.69
C ARG A 245 -4.67 8.26 3.91
N LEU A 246 -3.56 8.99 3.80
CA LEU A 246 -2.24 8.42 3.99
C LEU A 246 -1.81 8.34 5.46
N CYS A 247 -2.45 9.08 6.36
CA CYS A 247 -1.97 9.17 7.72
C CYS A 247 -2.33 7.89 8.49
N GLU A 248 -1.30 7.16 8.92
CA GLU A 248 -1.40 5.95 9.72
C GLU A 248 -1.16 6.22 11.20
N SER A 249 -0.35 7.22 11.52
CA SER A 249 0.03 7.52 12.90
C SER A 249 0.35 9.01 13.09
N TYR A 250 0.41 9.42 14.35
CA TYR A 250 0.70 10.80 14.71
C TYR A 250 1.46 10.88 16.04
N THR A 251 2.11 12.02 16.26
CA THR A 251 2.67 12.39 17.56
C THR A 251 2.34 13.86 17.84
N PHE A 252 1.89 14.12 19.07
CA PHE A 252 1.67 15.45 19.62
C PHE A 252 2.76 15.77 20.64
N TRP A 253 3.37 16.96 20.57
CA TRP A 253 4.27 17.48 21.61
C TRP A 253 3.61 18.65 22.34
N GLY A 254 3.36 18.49 23.63
CA GLY A 254 2.63 19.45 24.46
C GLY A 254 3.41 20.74 24.75
N GLU A 255 4.73 20.68 24.88
CA GLU A 255 5.55 21.88 25.14
C GLU A 255 5.54 22.87 23.97
N THR A 256 5.51 22.34 22.73
CA THR A 256 5.55 23.15 21.51
C THR A 256 4.20 23.29 20.83
N ASN A 257 3.16 22.61 21.33
CA ASN A 257 1.86 22.49 20.67
C ASN A 257 1.98 22.05 19.21
N THR A 258 2.82 21.05 18.94
CA THR A 258 3.11 20.58 17.57
C THR A 258 2.51 19.21 17.32
N CYS A 259 1.75 19.07 16.24
CA CYS A 259 1.34 17.79 15.68
C CYS A 259 2.24 17.41 14.51
N LYS A 260 2.71 16.17 14.51
CA LYS A 260 3.29 15.52 13.32
C LYS A 260 2.46 14.32 12.93
N LEU A 261 2.17 14.23 11.63
CA LEU A 261 1.42 13.14 11.02
C LEU A 261 2.35 12.30 10.15
N TYR A 262 2.23 10.99 10.22
CA TYR A 262 3.08 10.05 9.51
C TYR A 262 2.23 9.11 8.67
N TRP A 263 2.78 8.71 7.53
CA TRP A 263 2.19 7.73 6.63
C TRP A 263 2.58 6.29 6.95
N LYS A 264 3.42 6.12 7.98
CA LYS A 264 3.81 4.86 8.58
C LYS A 264 3.93 5.03 10.08
N THR A 265 3.68 3.95 10.82
CA THR A 265 4.05 3.91 12.23
C THR A 265 5.56 3.73 12.36
N ASN A 266 6.23 4.75 12.88
CA ASN A 266 7.65 4.72 13.22
C ASN A 266 7.86 3.96 14.55
N PRO A 267 9.09 3.45 14.80
CA PRO A 267 9.42 2.95 16.13
C PRO A 267 9.18 4.02 17.20
N MET A 268 8.75 3.62 18.38
CA MET A 268 8.44 4.56 19.47
C MET A 268 9.52 4.53 20.56
N ARG A 269 9.73 5.68 21.21
CA ARG A 269 10.57 5.81 22.40
C ARG A 269 9.89 6.67 23.47
N SER A 270 10.39 6.60 24.70
CA SER A 270 9.90 7.41 25.81
C SER A 270 10.21 8.90 25.60
N LYS A 271 9.22 9.76 25.82
CA LYS A 271 9.33 11.23 25.76
C LYS A 271 8.18 11.87 26.53
N ASP A 272 8.48 12.47 27.68
CA ASP A 272 7.47 12.88 28.67
C ASP A 272 6.38 13.83 28.14
N ASP A 273 6.74 14.80 27.31
CA ASP A 273 5.84 15.81 26.74
C ASP A 273 5.15 15.37 25.45
N ALA A 274 5.38 14.12 24.99
CA ALA A 274 4.84 13.61 23.75
C ALA A 274 3.71 12.60 23.95
N THR A 275 2.78 12.54 23.01
CA THR A 275 1.71 11.54 22.96
C THR A 275 1.55 11.04 21.53
N SER A 276 1.72 9.75 21.31
CA SER A 276 1.65 9.13 19.98
C SER A 276 0.43 8.24 19.83
N GLY A 277 -0.11 8.12 18.61
CA GLY A 277 -1.25 7.26 18.33
C GLY A 277 -1.24 6.74 16.91
N THR A 278 -2.09 5.75 16.66
CA THR A 278 -2.29 5.13 15.34
C THR A 278 -3.75 5.27 14.93
N VAL A 279 -4.00 5.43 13.63
CA VAL A 279 -5.34 5.35 13.06
C VAL A 279 -5.78 3.90 13.08
N ARG A 280 -6.99 3.65 13.61
CA ARG A 280 -7.52 2.30 13.83
C ARG A 280 -8.32 1.83 12.62
N GLU A 281 -7.64 1.66 11.49
CA GLU A 281 -8.21 1.13 10.25
C GLU A 281 -7.35 -0.01 9.71
N PRO A 282 -7.92 -0.94 8.92
CA PRO A 282 -7.15 -2.00 8.29
C PRO A 282 -6.06 -1.45 7.36
N LEU A 283 -4.99 -2.22 7.21
CA LEU A 283 -3.84 -1.95 6.35
C LEU A 283 -3.77 -3.03 5.26
N LEU A 284 -3.46 -2.64 4.03
CA LEU A 284 -2.96 -3.55 3.01
C LEU A 284 -1.52 -3.85 3.39
N TYR A 285 -1.16 -5.13 3.54
CA TYR A 285 0.07 -5.54 4.18
C TYR A 285 0.81 -6.57 3.34
N LEU A 286 2.12 -6.36 3.18
CA LEU A 286 3.06 -7.31 2.61
C LEU A 286 4.07 -7.71 3.70
N GLY A 287 3.85 -8.88 4.30
CA GLY A 287 4.69 -9.45 5.34
C GLY A 287 5.82 -10.30 4.76
N ARG A 288 7.07 -9.97 5.10
CA ARG A 288 8.27 -10.62 4.53
C ARG A 288 9.21 -11.22 5.57
N THR A 289 8.88 -11.10 6.85
CA THR A 289 9.73 -11.55 7.96
C THR A 289 9.98 -13.06 7.96
N GLN A 290 9.02 -13.85 7.50
CA GLN A 290 9.13 -15.31 7.37
C GLN A 290 9.51 -15.78 5.97
N SER A 291 9.81 -14.86 5.05
CA SER A 291 10.01 -15.22 3.64
C SER A 291 11.35 -15.87 3.35
N GLY A 292 12.35 -15.69 4.23
CA GLY A 292 13.74 -16.05 3.94
C GLY A 292 14.40 -15.17 2.86
N THR A 293 13.80 -14.02 2.52
CA THR A 293 14.35 -13.10 1.53
C THR A 293 15.74 -12.61 1.90
N ILE A 294 16.65 -12.53 0.92
CA ILE A 294 17.98 -11.92 1.06
C ILE A 294 17.96 -10.39 0.88
N GLY A 295 16.80 -9.82 0.52
CA GLY A 295 16.55 -8.37 0.51
C GLY A 295 15.94 -7.87 1.82
N SER A 296 15.14 -6.81 1.76
CA SER A 296 14.47 -6.27 2.95
C SER A 296 13.39 -7.19 3.49
N THR A 297 13.45 -7.49 4.79
CA THR A 297 12.40 -8.21 5.53
C THR A 297 11.35 -7.27 6.13
N ALA A 298 11.58 -5.95 6.09
CA ALA A 298 10.65 -4.98 6.64
C ALA A 298 9.32 -5.04 5.87
N PRO A 299 8.17 -5.02 6.56
CA PRO A 299 6.89 -5.07 5.88
C PRO A 299 6.64 -3.78 5.09
N LEU A 300 5.88 -3.91 4.01
CA LEU A 300 5.30 -2.77 3.32
C LEU A 300 3.80 -2.75 3.59
N HIS A 301 3.26 -1.56 3.84
CA HIS A 301 1.85 -1.41 4.12
C HIS A 301 1.35 0.01 3.85
N GLY A 302 0.03 0.13 3.84
CA GLY A 302 -0.72 1.38 3.75
C GLY A 302 -2.16 1.20 4.23
N ARG A 303 -2.83 2.29 4.60
CA ARG A 303 -4.26 2.26 4.95
C ARG A 303 -5.10 1.62 3.84
N ALA A 304 -5.99 0.72 4.24
CA ALA A 304 -6.84 -0.03 3.35
C ALA A 304 -8.20 -0.30 3.95
N PRO A 305 -9.02 0.75 4.19
CA PRO A 305 -10.38 0.56 4.66
C PRO A 305 -11.18 -0.34 3.69
N PHE A 306 -12.26 -0.94 4.18
CA PHE A 306 -13.19 -1.66 3.33
C PHE A 306 -13.87 -0.70 2.37
N ALA A 307 -13.95 -1.08 1.09
CA ALA A 307 -14.68 -0.31 0.10
C ALA A 307 -16.16 -0.23 0.47
N THR A 308 -16.81 0.88 0.14
CA THR A 308 -18.24 1.12 0.39
C THR A 308 -19.11 0.03 -0.24
N ALA A 309 -18.68 -0.52 -1.38
CA ALA A 309 -19.39 -1.60 -2.09
C ALA A 309 -19.26 -2.98 -1.41
N THR A 310 -18.24 -3.18 -0.58
CA THR A 310 -17.94 -4.46 0.08
C THR A 310 -17.54 -4.23 1.55
N PRO A 311 -18.46 -3.78 2.41
CA PRO A 311 -18.13 -3.37 3.79
C PRO A 311 -17.72 -4.54 4.70
N ASN A 312 -17.96 -5.79 4.29
CA ASN A 312 -17.65 -7.02 5.03
C ASN A 312 -16.69 -7.95 4.27
N GLY A 313 -15.97 -7.44 3.28
CA GLY A 313 -15.12 -8.26 2.43
C GLY A 313 -14.19 -7.43 1.56
N PHE A 314 -13.27 -8.10 0.87
CA PHE A 314 -12.30 -7.46 0.00
C PHE A 314 -11.77 -8.43 -1.04
N GLU A 315 -11.24 -7.87 -2.13
CA GLU A 315 -10.48 -8.60 -3.15
C GLU A 315 -8.99 -8.27 -3.03
N LEU A 316 -8.13 -9.27 -3.17
CA LEU A 316 -6.72 -9.12 -3.45
C LEU A 316 -6.43 -9.70 -4.84
N HIS A 317 -5.92 -8.85 -5.73
CA HIS A 317 -5.40 -9.25 -7.03
C HIS A 317 -3.88 -9.08 -7.00
N ILE A 318 -3.17 -10.20 -7.06
CA ILE A 318 -1.73 -10.29 -6.76
C ILE A 318 -1.01 -10.83 -7.99
N PHE A 319 0.03 -10.14 -8.42
CA PHE A 319 0.97 -10.61 -9.43
C PHE A 319 2.29 -10.94 -8.73
N VAL A 320 2.77 -12.15 -8.95
CA VAL A 320 4.08 -12.64 -8.53
C VAL A 320 4.88 -12.85 -9.78
N ASP A 321 5.94 -12.06 -9.96
CA ASP A 321 6.87 -12.19 -11.08
C ASP A 321 8.29 -12.35 -10.55
N ASP A 322 8.61 -13.57 -10.13
CA ASP A 322 9.86 -13.93 -9.46
C ASP A 322 10.15 -13.04 -8.24
N SER A 323 10.89 -11.94 -8.46
CA SER A 323 11.31 -11.00 -7.43
C SER A 323 10.44 -9.75 -7.26
N VAL A 324 9.36 -9.65 -8.03
CA VAL A 324 8.44 -8.50 -8.00
C VAL A 324 7.05 -8.97 -7.59
N LEU A 325 6.46 -8.22 -6.66
CA LEU A 325 5.08 -8.40 -6.22
C LEU A 325 4.31 -7.13 -6.53
N GLU A 326 3.20 -7.23 -7.28
CA GLU A 326 2.27 -6.13 -7.49
C GLU A 326 0.88 -6.52 -6.99
N ILE A 327 0.37 -5.78 -6.00
CA ILE A 327 -0.83 -6.11 -5.24
C ILE A 327 -1.85 -5.01 -5.43
N PHE A 328 -3.07 -5.39 -5.80
CA PHE A 328 -4.19 -4.51 -6.04
C PHE A 328 -5.36 -4.96 -5.18
N LYS A 329 -5.73 -4.14 -4.19
CA LYS A 329 -6.92 -4.38 -3.36
C LYS A 329 -8.12 -3.66 -3.95
N ASP A 330 -9.26 -4.35 -3.97
CA ASP A 330 -10.55 -3.85 -4.42
C ASP A 330 -10.44 -3.07 -5.72
N GLU A 331 -10.09 -3.77 -6.81
CA GLU A 331 -9.98 -3.12 -8.11
C GLU A 331 -8.92 -1.98 -8.12
N GLY A 332 -7.85 -2.15 -7.36
CA GLY A 332 -6.73 -1.20 -7.31
C GLY A 332 -7.06 0.14 -6.64
N LEU A 333 -8.10 0.16 -5.79
CA LEU A 333 -8.36 1.27 -4.88
C LEU A 333 -7.14 1.51 -3.98
N GLU A 334 -6.56 0.43 -3.48
CA GLU A 334 -5.28 0.44 -2.78
C GLU A 334 -4.29 -0.45 -3.52
N THR A 335 -3.06 0.05 -3.70
CA THR A 335 -2.01 -0.70 -4.41
C THR A 335 -0.73 -0.73 -3.62
N LEU A 336 -0.02 -1.84 -3.74
CA LEU A 336 1.23 -2.08 -3.06
C LEU A 336 2.16 -2.89 -3.95
N THR A 337 3.31 -2.32 -4.26
CA THR A 337 4.40 -2.99 -4.94
C THR A 337 5.50 -3.37 -3.94
N GLY A 338 6.08 -4.55 -4.08
CA GLY A 338 7.20 -4.99 -3.26
C GLY A 338 8.23 -5.77 -4.05
N ARG A 339 9.39 -5.97 -3.43
CA ARG A 339 10.43 -6.86 -3.93
C ARG A 339 10.61 -8.06 -2.99
N LEU A 340 10.99 -9.19 -3.55
CA LEU A 340 11.20 -10.43 -2.80
C LEU A 340 12.36 -11.21 -3.43
N TYR A 341 13.37 -11.60 -2.68
CA TYR A 341 14.55 -12.28 -3.23
C TYR A 341 14.77 -13.56 -2.46
N ILE A 342 14.07 -14.60 -2.89
CA ILE A 342 14.12 -15.92 -2.29
C ILE A 342 14.66 -16.89 -3.32
N ASP A 343 15.29 -17.96 -2.86
CA ASP A 343 15.79 -18.98 -3.76
C ASP A 343 14.64 -19.55 -4.60
N ASN A 344 14.89 -19.70 -5.89
CA ASN A 344 13.90 -20.11 -6.88
C ASN A 344 13.76 -21.65 -6.95
N GLY A 345 14.11 -22.32 -5.85
CA GLY A 345 13.84 -23.73 -5.65
C GLY A 345 12.33 -24.02 -5.64
N ALA A 346 11.97 -25.19 -6.14
CA ALA A 346 10.58 -25.67 -6.20
C ALA A 346 9.91 -25.75 -4.81
N ASP A 347 10.72 -25.76 -3.75
CA ASP A 347 10.25 -25.79 -2.37
C ASP A 347 9.51 -24.52 -1.94
N THR A 348 9.60 -23.40 -2.69
CA THR A 348 8.96 -22.11 -2.33
C THR A 348 7.88 -21.66 -3.33
N THR A 349 7.16 -22.61 -3.94
CA THR A 349 6.10 -22.31 -4.93
C THR A 349 4.69 -22.47 -4.38
N GLY A 350 4.52 -22.79 -3.10
CA GLY A 350 3.22 -23.05 -2.49
C GLY A 350 2.39 -21.80 -2.28
N ILE A 351 1.07 -22.00 -2.22
CA ILE A 351 0.08 -20.96 -1.89
C ILE A 351 -0.86 -21.51 -0.82
N ALA A 352 -1.08 -20.73 0.23
CA ALA A 352 -2.02 -21.03 1.31
C ALA A 352 -2.85 -19.78 1.68
N VAL A 353 -3.93 -19.97 2.43
CA VAL A 353 -4.82 -18.89 2.92
C VAL A 353 -5.11 -19.03 4.40
#